data_AF-A0A8J8EIB5-F1
#
_entry.id   AF-A0A8J8EIB5-F1
#
_cell.length_a   1.000
_cell.length_b   1.000
_cell.length_c   1.000
_cell.angle_alpha   90.00
_cell.angle_beta   90.00
_cell.angle_gamma   90.00
#
_symmetry.space_group_name_H-M   'P 1'
#
loop_
_entity.id
_entity.type
_entity.pdbx_description
1 polymer ?
#
loop_
_entity_poly.entity_id
_entity_poly.type
_entity_poly.pdbx_seq_one_letter_code
_entity_poly.pdbx_strand_id
1 'polypeptide(L)'
;MKLSSVVALAVLLIVLISALHLYVQRERLDALIEGQRNCERGWIHTVTFSTMVDIQFHSKNALGALDSNSTVGFNLSTVELEGDFLRLLNHLIETANYLELDTFNDSVLEMADTGQCIEFLNTSRTAFLNGSANVSAVREGLDLIHDFATEWRESGNYPSEELLKANAELQRKCGALVPRVVSP
;
A
#
# COMPACT_ATOMS: atom_id res chain seq x y z
N MET A 1 -37.71 -3.88 -58.50
CA MET A 1 -38.00 -3.63 -57.07
C MET A 1 -38.74 -2.31 -56.95
N LYS A 2 -39.78 -2.22 -56.11
CA LYS A 2 -40.45 -0.94 -55.84
C LYS A 2 -39.46 -0.02 -55.10
N LEU A 3 -39.43 1.26 -55.44
CA LEU A 3 -38.54 2.27 -54.84
C LEU A 3 -38.61 2.23 -53.29
N SER A 4 -39.80 1.98 -52.74
CA SER A 4 -40.01 1.80 -51.29
C SER A 4 -39.21 0.65 -50.68
N SER A 5 -39.05 -0.48 -51.38
CA SER A 5 -38.26 -1.62 -50.91
C SER A 5 -36.75 -1.34 -50.94
N VAL A 6 -36.29 -0.52 -51.90
CA VAL A 6 -34.88 -0.10 -51.99
C VAL A 6 -34.54 0.85 -50.83
N VAL A 7 -35.42 1.82 -50.55
CA VAL A 7 -35.25 2.79 -49.45
C VAL A 7 -35.27 2.08 -48.10
N ALA A 8 -36.21 1.15 -47.87
CA ALA A 8 -36.28 0.37 -46.63
C ALA A 8 -35.01 -0.46 -46.39
N LEU A 9 -34.47 -1.09 -47.44
CA LEU A 9 -33.22 -1.85 -47.36
C LEU A 9 -32.02 -0.94 -47.03
N ALA A 10 -31.94 0.24 -47.65
CA ALA A 10 -30.88 1.20 -47.39
C ALA A 10 -30.89 1.71 -45.94
N VAL A 11 -32.07 2.03 -45.39
CA VAL A 11 -32.22 2.44 -43.99
C VAL A 11 -31.80 1.31 -43.04
N LEU A 12 -32.22 0.07 -43.31
CA LEU A 12 -31.83 -1.08 -42.49
C LEU A 12 -30.32 -1.28 -42.48
N LEU A 13 -29.66 -1.17 -43.64
CA LEU A 13 -28.21 -1.26 -43.76
C LEU A 13 -27.49 -0.16 -42.96
N ILE A 14 -27.98 1.08 -43.02
CA ILE A 14 -27.41 2.19 -42.24
C ILE A 14 -27.53 1.87 -40.75
N VAL A 15 -28.71 1.45 -40.27
CA VAL A 15 -28.92 1.09 -38.86
C VAL A 15 -27.99 -0.05 -38.43
N LEU A 16 -27.84 -1.09 -39.25
CA LEU A 16 -26.96 -2.23 -38.94
C LEU A 16 -25.49 -1.81 -38.88
N ILE A 17 -25.02 -1.01 -39.84
CA ILE A 17 -23.64 -0.51 -39.87
C ILE A 17 -23.38 0.40 -38.66
N SER A 18 -24.31 1.31 -38.33
CA SER A 18 -24.19 2.18 -37.17
C SER A 18 -24.21 1.39 -35.86
N ALA A 19 -25.07 0.38 -35.73
CA ALA A 19 -25.11 -0.50 -34.57
C ALA A 19 -23.80 -1.28 -34.41
N LEU A 20 -23.28 -1.85 -35.50
CA LEU A 20 -21.99 -2.55 -35.49
C LEU A 20 -20.84 -1.59 -35.15
N HIS A 21 -20.85 -0.37 -35.68
CA HIS A 21 -19.84 0.63 -35.37
C HIS A 21 -19.85 0.99 -33.88
N LEU A 22 -21.02 1.24 -33.29
CA LEU A 22 -21.17 1.52 -31.86
C LEU A 22 -20.71 0.34 -30.99
N TYR A 23 -21.04 -0.89 -31.40
CA TYR A 23 -20.57 -2.10 -30.73
C TYR A 23 -19.04 -2.18 -30.69
N VAL A 24 -18.38 -2.01 -31.86
CA VAL A 24 -16.91 -2.05 -31.95
C VAL A 24 -16.26 -0.91 -31.17
N GLN A 25 -16.84 0.29 -31.17
CA GLN A 25 -16.33 1.41 -30.36
C GLN A 25 -16.43 1.13 -28.86
N ARG A 26 -17.52 0.48 -28.43
CA ARG A 26 -17.70 0.06 -27.03
C ARG A 26 -16.67 -0.99 -26.62
N GLU A 27 -16.49 -2.05 -27.41
CA GLU A 27 -15.46 -3.07 -27.11
C GLU A 27 -14.06 -2.47 -27.01
N ARG A 28 -13.72 -1.51 -27.88
CA ARG A 28 -12.42 -0.81 -27.82
C ARG A 28 -12.26 0.03 -26.57
N LEU A 29 -13.32 0.72 -26.14
CA LEU A 29 -13.30 1.50 -24.91
C LEU A 29 -13.16 0.58 -23.69
N ASP A 30 -13.91 -0.52 -23.64
CA ASP A 30 -13.84 -1.51 -22.56
C ASP A 30 -12.43 -2.12 -22.47
N ALA A 31 -11.83 -2.50 -23.60
CA ALA A 31 -10.46 -3.00 -23.65
C ALA A 31 -9.41 -1.96 -23.21
N LEU A 32 -9.63 -0.67 -23.50
CA LEU A 32 -8.74 0.40 -23.04
C LEU A 32 -8.84 0.62 -21.52
N ILE A 33 -10.07 0.60 -20.98
CA ILE A 33 -10.31 0.69 -19.54
C ILE A 33 -9.68 -0.50 -18.81
N GLU A 34 -9.88 -1.72 -19.32
CA GLU A 34 -9.28 -2.93 -18.75
C GLU A 34 -7.75 -2.92 -18.84
N GLY A 35 -7.20 -2.44 -19.96
CA GLY A 35 -5.76 -2.25 -20.13
C GLY A 35 -5.17 -1.29 -19.11
N GLN A 36 -5.85 -0.17 -18.86
CA GLN A 36 -5.43 0.79 -17.83
C GLN A 36 -5.50 0.17 -16.43
N ARG A 37 -6.61 -0.49 -16.07
CA ARG A 37 -6.79 -1.13 -14.77
C ARG A 37 -5.73 -2.20 -14.51
N ASN A 38 -5.36 -2.99 -15.52
CA ASN A 38 -4.29 -3.97 -15.41
C ASN A 38 -2.91 -3.34 -15.21
N CYS A 39 -2.65 -2.20 -15.85
CA CYS A 39 -1.41 -1.44 -15.65
C CYS A 39 -1.31 -0.89 -14.21
N GLU A 40 -2.38 -0.26 -13.72
CA GLU A 40 -2.46 0.26 -12.35
C GLU A 40 -2.28 -0.86 -11.32
N ARG A 41 -2.95 -2.01 -11.51
CA ARG A 41 -2.79 -3.19 -10.66
C ARG A 41 -1.34 -3.65 -10.61
N GLY A 42 -0.69 -3.76 -11.77
CA GLY A 42 0.71 -4.18 -11.88
C GLY A 42 1.68 -3.21 -11.22
N TRP A 43 1.43 -1.89 -11.37
CA TRP A 43 2.19 -0.85 -10.70
C TRP A 43 2.07 -0.97 -9.18
N ILE A 44 0.84 -0.93 -8.64
CA ILE A 44 0.56 -1.01 -7.20
C ILE A 44 1.21 -2.25 -6.60
N HIS A 45 1.06 -3.40 -7.26
CA HIS A 45 1.69 -4.63 -6.82
C HIS A 45 3.21 -4.50 -6.72
N THR A 46 3.86 -3.98 -7.76
CA THR A 46 5.32 -3.89 -7.83
C THR A 46 5.87 -2.97 -6.74
N VAL A 47 5.27 -1.78 -6.57
CA VAL A 47 5.77 -0.79 -5.60
C VAL A 47 5.47 -1.19 -4.16
N THR A 48 4.30 -1.80 -3.91
CA THR A 48 3.94 -2.31 -2.57
C THR A 48 4.88 -3.45 -2.18
N PHE A 49 5.11 -4.40 -3.10
CA PHE A 49 6.06 -5.50 -2.86
C PHE A 49 7.47 -4.99 -2.57
N SER A 50 7.98 -4.05 -3.37
CA SER A 50 9.30 -3.46 -3.15
C SER A 50 9.39 -2.78 -1.78
N THR A 51 8.35 -2.05 -1.40
CA THR A 51 8.31 -1.38 -0.09
C THR A 51 8.30 -2.38 1.07
N MET A 52 7.60 -3.51 0.96
CA MET A 52 7.68 -4.56 1.99
C MET A 52 9.08 -5.17 2.09
N VAL A 53 9.80 -5.31 0.97
CA VAL A 53 11.20 -5.76 0.99
C VAL A 53 12.08 -4.77 1.75
N ASP A 54 11.90 -3.47 1.51
CA ASP A 54 12.67 -2.41 2.17
C ASP A 54 12.37 -2.37 3.69
N ILE A 55 11.09 -2.39 4.08
CA ILE A 55 10.68 -2.43 5.49
C ILE A 55 11.26 -3.66 6.19
N GLN A 56 11.19 -4.84 5.56
CA GLN A 56 11.76 -6.06 6.12
C GLN A 56 13.28 -5.96 6.30
N PHE A 57 13.98 -5.40 5.33
CA PHE A 57 15.43 -5.24 5.36
C PHE A 57 15.87 -4.24 6.44
N HIS A 58 15.27 -3.06 6.49
CA HIS A 58 15.65 -2.02 7.44
C HIS A 58 15.21 -2.35 8.87
N SER A 59 14.08 -3.03 9.08
CA SER A 59 13.68 -3.54 10.42
C SER A 59 14.67 -4.57 10.94
N LYS A 60 15.13 -5.49 10.09
CA LYS A 60 16.17 -6.47 10.45
C LYS A 60 17.50 -5.79 10.79
N ASN A 61 17.90 -4.78 10.04
CA ASN A 61 19.12 -4.02 10.34
C ASN A 61 18.98 -3.22 11.65
N ALA A 62 17.82 -2.63 11.91
CA ALA A 62 17.54 -1.95 13.17
C ALA A 62 17.62 -2.92 14.37
N LEU A 63 17.06 -4.13 14.25
CA LEU A 63 17.18 -5.19 15.25
C LEU A 63 18.63 -5.60 15.49
N GLY A 64 19.40 -5.85 14.42
CA GLY A 64 20.82 -6.18 14.54
C GLY A 64 21.66 -5.06 15.16
N ALA A 65 21.30 -3.80 14.88
CA ALA A 65 21.94 -2.64 15.50
C ALA A 65 21.56 -2.50 16.98
N LEU A 66 20.31 -2.79 17.35
CA LEU A 66 19.83 -2.81 18.73
C LEU A 66 20.60 -3.86 19.55
N ASP A 67 20.75 -5.08 19.02
CA ASP A 67 21.43 -6.20 19.70
C ASP A 67 22.94 -5.98 19.85
N SER A 68 23.56 -5.30 18.88
CA SER A 68 24.98 -4.92 18.92
C SER A 68 25.26 -3.59 19.64
N ASN A 69 24.21 -2.95 20.18
CA ASN A 69 24.26 -1.61 20.79
C ASN A 69 24.90 -0.54 19.87
N SER A 70 24.66 -0.64 18.56
CA SER A 70 25.21 0.26 17.55
C SER A 70 24.27 1.46 17.34
N THR A 71 24.60 2.59 17.95
CA THR A 71 23.83 3.85 17.81
C THR A 71 23.77 4.34 16.36
N VAL A 72 24.87 4.24 15.62
CA VAL A 72 24.94 4.65 14.21
C VAL A 72 24.07 3.77 13.33
N GLY A 73 24.17 2.44 13.49
CA GLY A 73 23.38 1.49 12.71
C GLY A 73 21.89 1.61 13.01
N PHE A 74 21.54 1.84 14.29
CA PHE A 74 20.16 2.00 14.72
C PHE A 74 19.57 3.31 14.18
N ASN A 75 20.30 4.41 14.27
CA ASN A 75 19.87 5.71 13.74
C ASN A 75 19.62 5.65 12.24
N LEU A 76 20.55 5.07 11.46
CA LEU A 76 20.39 4.96 10.02
C LEU A 76 19.18 4.08 9.67
N SER A 77 19.10 2.87 10.24
CA SER A 77 18.04 1.91 9.89
C SER A 77 16.64 2.42 10.26
N THR A 78 16.52 3.16 11.37
CA THR A 78 15.23 3.77 11.78
C THR A 78 14.82 4.94 10.89
N VAL A 79 15.76 5.77 10.42
CA VAL A 79 15.49 6.82 9.42
C VAL A 79 15.01 6.23 8.10
N GLU A 80 15.65 5.16 7.63
CA GLU A 80 15.23 4.49 6.39
C GLU A 80 13.83 3.86 6.55
N LEU A 81 13.54 3.23 7.69
CA LEU A 81 12.20 2.71 8.00
C LEU A 81 11.12 3.80 8.00
N GLU A 82 11.40 4.98 8.57
CA GLU A 82 10.48 6.13 8.52
C GLU A 82 10.16 6.49 7.05
N GLY A 83 11.19 6.51 6.19
CA GLY A 83 11.05 6.73 4.75
C GLY A 83 10.21 5.64 4.06
N ASP A 84 10.40 4.39 4.42
CA ASP A 84 9.65 3.27 3.84
C ASP A 84 8.17 3.29 4.25
N PHE A 85 7.84 3.66 5.48
CA PHE A 85 6.45 3.85 5.91
C PHE A 85 5.77 5.00 5.17
N LEU A 86 6.49 6.09 4.88
CA LEU A 86 5.95 7.17 4.03
C LEU A 86 5.68 6.71 2.59
N ARG A 87 6.50 5.82 2.04
CA ARG A 87 6.22 5.19 0.73
C ARG A 87 5.00 4.28 0.83
N LEU A 88 4.93 3.47 1.88
CA LEU A 88 3.80 2.57 2.13
C LEU A 88 2.47 3.33 2.20
N LEU A 89 2.42 4.47 2.89
CA LEU A 89 1.24 5.34 2.93
C LEU A 89 0.72 5.66 1.52
N ASN A 90 1.60 6.08 0.61
CA ASN A 90 1.20 6.39 -0.77
C ASN A 90 0.63 5.14 -1.48
N HIS A 91 1.24 3.98 -1.29
CA HIS A 91 0.81 2.74 -1.93
C HIS A 91 -0.52 2.20 -1.35
N LEU A 92 -0.77 2.42 -0.06
CA LEU A 92 -2.04 2.09 0.58
C LEU A 92 -3.17 3.01 0.09
N ILE A 93 -2.90 4.29 -0.12
CA ILE A 93 -3.86 5.23 -0.74
C ILE A 93 -4.16 4.83 -2.19
N GLU A 94 -3.13 4.50 -2.98
CA GLU A 94 -3.30 4.00 -4.35
C GLU A 94 -4.12 2.69 -4.37
N THR A 95 -3.87 1.80 -3.42
CA THR A 95 -4.63 0.56 -3.23
C THR A 95 -6.10 0.84 -2.93
N ALA A 96 -6.39 1.74 -1.99
CA ALA A 96 -7.76 2.11 -1.65
C ALA A 96 -8.52 2.71 -2.84
N ASN A 97 -7.86 3.60 -3.59
CA ASN A 97 -8.41 4.19 -4.82
C ASN A 97 -8.70 3.12 -5.89
N TYR A 98 -7.75 2.20 -6.13
CA TYR A 98 -7.93 1.11 -7.10
C TYR A 98 -9.06 0.15 -6.73
N LEU A 99 -9.25 -0.11 -5.43
CA LEU A 99 -10.33 -0.92 -4.90
C LEU A 99 -11.67 -0.18 -4.86
N GLU A 100 -11.71 1.08 -5.32
CA GLU A 100 -12.90 1.93 -5.33
C GLU A 100 -13.50 2.10 -3.91
N LEU A 101 -12.64 2.02 -2.89
CA LEU A 101 -13.00 2.32 -1.51
C LEU A 101 -13.14 3.84 -1.34
N ASP A 102 -14.14 4.28 -0.57
CA ASP A 102 -14.35 5.70 -0.32
C ASP A 102 -13.18 6.25 0.52
N THR A 103 -12.20 6.89 -0.12
CA THR A 103 -11.04 7.48 0.55
C THR A 103 -11.37 8.73 1.38
N PHE A 104 -12.62 9.22 1.33
CA PHE A 104 -13.14 10.24 2.26
C PHE A 104 -13.79 9.62 3.51
N ASN A 105 -13.90 8.30 3.57
CA ASN A 105 -14.32 7.59 4.75
C ASN A 105 -13.16 7.52 5.77
N ASP A 106 -13.40 8.01 6.98
CA ASP A 106 -12.42 8.01 8.08
C ASP A 106 -11.82 6.62 8.33
N SER A 107 -12.61 5.55 8.13
CA SER A 107 -12.13 4.17 8.30
C SER A 107 -11.10 3.77 7.24
N VAL A 108 -11.21 4.28 6.01
CA VAL A 108 -10.25 3.98 4.93
C VAL A 108 -8.96 4.76 5.13
N LEU A 109 -9.06 6.00 5.62
CA LEU A 109 -7.91 6.81 5.99
C LEU A 109 -7.14 6.20 7.16
N GLU A 110 -7.84 5.69 8.18
CA GLU A 110 -7.22 4.97 9.30
C GLU A 110 -6.47 3.71 8.83
N MET A 111 -7.01 3.00 7.84
CA MET A 111 -6.35 1.83 7.27
C MET A 111 -5.12 2.15 6.42
N ALA A 112 -5.05 3.34 5.82
CA ALA A 112 -3.89 3.77 5.04
C ALA A 112 -2.82 4.48 5.90
N ASP A 113 -3.17 4.94 7.10
CA ASP A 113 -2.26 5.70 7.95
C ASP A 113 -1.01 4.89 8.33
N THR A 114 0.12 5.59 8.43
CA THR A 114 1.39 5.01 8.87
C THR A 114 2.02 5.78 10.04
N GLY A 115 1.31 6.77 10.58
CA GLY A 115 1.83 7.72 11.54
C GLY A 115 2.26 7.08 12.87
N GLN A 116 1.54 6.09 13.37
CA GLN A 116 1.84 5.48 14.67
C GLN A 116 3.15 4.68 14.66
N CYS A 117 3.45 3.97 13.58
CA CYS A 117 4.75 3.30 13.45
C CYS A 117 5.89 4.29 13.21
N ILE A 118 5.66 5.37 12.45
CA ILE A 118 6.65 6.46 12.31
C ILE A 118 6.94 7.11 13.68
N GLU A 119 5.92 7.38 14.48
CA GLU A 119 6.08 7.91 15.84
C GLU A 119 6.87 6.93 16.72
N PHE A 120 6.50 5.65 16.72
CA PHE A 120 7.25 4.61 17.43
C PHE A 120 8.72 4.57 17.04
N LEU A 121 9.05 4.63 15.73
CA LEU A 121 10.42 4.64 15.23
C LEU A 121 11.19 5.86 15.72
N ASN A 122 10.59 7.05 15.62
CA ASN A 122 11.23 8.30 16.03
C ASN A 122 11.47 8.36 17.56
N THR A 123 10.49 7.91 18.35
CA THR A 123 10.62 7.79 19.80
C THR A 123 11.69 6.78 20.18
N SER A 124 11.72 5.62 19.52
CA SER A 124 12.73 4.58 19.72
C SER A 124 14.13 5.07 19.39
N ARG A 125 14.29 5.73 18.25
CA ARG A 125 15.54 6.38 17.82
C ARG A 125 16.04 7.36 18.86
N THR A 126 15.18 8.29 19.28
CA THR A 126 15.54 9.32 20.25
C THR A 126 15.93 8.71 21.59
N ALA A 127 15.13 7.79 22.12
CA ALA A 127 15.39 7.15 23.41
C ALA A 127 16.67 6.29 23.37
N PHE A 128 16.92 5.58 22.27
CA PHE A 128 18.10 4.72 22.14
C PHE A 128 19.39 5.55 22.04
N LEU A 129 19.38 6.61 21.24
CA LEU A 129 20.51 7.54 21.12
C LEU A 129 20.83 8.25 22.45
N ASN A 130 19.81 8.53 23.25
CA ASN A 130 19.97 9.14 24.57
C ASN A 130 20.32 8.12 25.67
N GLY A 131 20.36 6.82 25.36
CA GLY A 131 20.62 5.76 26.34
C GLY A 131 19.48 5.54 27.34
N SER A 132 18.28 6.02 27.05
CA SER A 132 17.09 5.92 27.91
C SER A 132 16.03 4.96 27.38
N ALA A 133 16.31 4.25 26.28
CA ALA A 133 15.35 3.32 25.68
C ALA A 133 15.11 2.08 26.54
N ASN A 134 13.84 1.72 26.69
CA ASN A 134 13.46 0.37 27.04
C ASN A 134 13.68 -0.55 25.83
N VAL A 135 14.85 -1.17 25.77
CA VAL A 135 15.28 -2.06 24.67
C VAL A 135 14.28 -3.19 24.39
N SER A 136 13.58 -3.70 25.41
CA SER A 136 12.57 -4.74 25.22
C SER A 136 11.38 -4.25 24.41
N ALA A 137 10.89 -3.03 24.68
CA ALA A 137 9.78 -2.45 23.95
C ALA A 137 10.17 -2.06 22.52
N VAL A 138 11.40 -1.56 22.33
CA VAL A 138 11.95 -1.25 21.00
C VAL A 138 12.07 -2.53 20.17
N ARG A 139 12.58 -3.62 20.75
CA ARG A 139 12.69 -4.92 20.07
C ARG A 139 11.30 -5.44 19.65
N GLU A 140 10.34 -5.44 20.56
CA GLU A 140 8.96 -5.88 20.30
C GLU A 140 8.34 -5.16 19.10
N GLY A 141 8.48 -3.82 19.03
CA GLY A 141 7.92 -3.06 17.90
C GLY A 141 8.67 -3.29 16.58
N LEU A 142 9.99 -3.45 16.60
CA LEU A 142 10.75 -3.77 15.40
C LEU A 142 10.45 -5.19 14.88
N ASP A 143 10.25 -6.16 15.77
CA ASP A 143 9.80 -7.51 15.41
C ASP A 143 8.42 -7.47 14.76
N LEU A 144 7.46 -6.71 15.31
CA LEU A 144 6.13 -6.53 14.71
C LEU A 144 6.19 -5.96 13.29
N ILE A 145 7.04 -4.95 13.07
CA ILE A 145 7.25 -4.33 11.75
C ILE A 145 7.88 -5.35 10.78
N HIS A 146 8.89 -6.09 11.25
CA HIS A 146 9.57 -7.10 10.46
C HIS A 146 8.64 -8.25 10.04
N ASP A 147 7.86 -8.77 10.99
CA ASP A 147 6.92 -9.86 10.77
C ASP A 147 5.80 -9.44 9.82
N PHE A 148 5.24 -8.24 9.99
CA PHE A 148 4.27 -7.67 9.07
C PHE A 148 4.82 -7.63 7.63
N ALA A 149 6.02 -7.08 7.44
CA ALA A 149 6.62 -6.98 6.11
C ALA A 149 6.94 -8.36 5.52
N THR A 150 7.35 -9.32 6.35
CA THR A 150 7.64 -10.70 5.95
C THR A 150 6.37 -11.40 5.46
N GLU A 151 5.29 -11.35 6.25
CA GLU A 151 4.00 -11.95 5.91
C GLU A 151 3.47 -11.41 4.58
N TRP A 152 3.45 -10.09 4.42
CA TRP A 152 2.87 -9.46 3.24
C TRP A 152 3.73 -9.66 1.99
N ARG A 153 5.05 -9.65 2.13
CA ARG A 153 5.96 -10.00 1.05
C ARG A 153 5.72 -11.43 0.55
N GLU A 154 5.47 -12.39 1.45
CA GLU A 154 5.22 -13.78 1.08
C GLU A 154 3.84 -14.01 0.46
N SER A 155 2.82 -13.26 0.91
CA SER A 155 1.47 -13.39 0.36
C SER A 155 1.37 -12.87 -1.07
N GLY A 156 2.05 -11.76 -1.40
CA GLY A 156 2.08 -11.16 -2.74
C GLY A 156 0.71 -10.70 -3.25
N ASN A 157 -0.31 -10.64 -2.39
CA ASN A 157 -1.66 -10.30 -2.78
C ASN A 157 -1.83 -8.77 -2.73
N TYR A 158 -1.48 -8.11 -3.84
CA TYR A 158 -1.63 -6.67 -4.00
C TYR A 158 -2.33 -6.33 -5.31
N PRO A 159 -3.14 -5.26 -5.35
CA PRO A 159 -3.72 -4.52 -4.21
C PRO A 159 -4.65 -5.40 -3.35
N SER A 160 -4.78 -5.11 -2.05
CA SER A 160 -5.58 -5.90 -1.10
C SER A 160 -6.20 -5.06 0.01
N GLU A 161 -7.49 -5.31 0.31
CA GLU A 161 -8.19 -4.73 1.46
C GLU A 161 -7.70 -5.35 2.78
N GLU A 162 -7.28 -6.60 2.75
CA GLU A 162 -6.69 -7.29 3.89
C GLU A 162 -5.36 -6.64 4.31
N LEU A 163 -4.55 -6.16 3.35
CA LEU A 163 -3.35 -5.38 3.66
C LEU A 163 -3.69 -4.08 4.37
N LEU A 164 -4.70 -3.35 3.90
CA LEU A 164 -5.20 -2.13 4.52
C LEU A 164 -5.61 -2.36 5.98
N LYS A 165 -6.38 -3.44 6.24
CA LYS A 165 -6.78 -3.84 7.60
C LYS A 165 -5.60 -4.24 8.46
N ALA A 166 -4.67 -5.01 7.92
CA ALA A 166 -3.47 -5.44 8.63
C ALA A 166 -2.57 -4.24 8.99
N ASN A 167 -2.48 -3.23 8.11
CA ASN A 167 -1.76 -2.00 8.41
C ASN A 167 -2.41 -1.25 9.58
N ALA A 168 -3.74 -1.07 9.61
CA ALA A 168 -4.42 -0.47 10.77
C ALA A 168 -4.10 -1.22 12.09
N GLU A 169 -4.09 -2.55 12.04
CA GLU A 169 -3.73 -3.35 13.22
C GLU A 169 -2.28 -3.10 13.65
N LEU A 170 -1.34 -3.06 12.69
CA LEU A 170 0.07 -2.74 12.95
C LEU A 170 0.20 -1.34 13.57
N GLN A 171 -0.45 -0.32 13.00
CA GLN A 171 -0.40 1.05 13.52
C GLN A 171 -0.87 1.11 14.98
N ARG A 172 -1.98 0.44 15.30
CA ARG A 172 -2.48 0.36 16.68
C ARG A 172 -1.46 -0.29 17.62
N LYS A 173 -0.77 -1.35 17.18
CA LYS A 173 0.27 -2.03 17.98
C LYS A 173 1.51 -1.15 18.18
N CYS A 174 1.98 -0.47 17.13
CA CYS A 174 3.06 0.50 17.21
C CYS A 174 2.72 1.64 18.20
N GLY A 175 1.53 2.23 18.09
CA GLY A 175 1.08 3.31 18.96
C GLY A 175 1.02 2.91 20.44
N ALA A 176 0.57 1.68 20.73
CA ALA A 176 0.55 1.15 22.09
C ALA A 176 1.95 0.96 22.71
N LEU A 177 3.00 0.87 21.88
CA LEU A 177 4.38 0.73 22.33
C LEU A 177 5.06 2.06 22.63
N VAL A 178 4.66 3.17 21.98
CA VAL A 178 5.25 4.51 22.18
C VAL A 178 5.46 4.87 23.66
N PRO A 179 4.46 4.79 24.56
CA PRO A 179 4.66 5.14 25.98
C PRO A 179 5.60 4.18 26.73
N ARG A 180 5.80 2.96 26.22
CA ARG A 180 6.68 1.94 26.81
C ARG A 180 8.14 2.12 26.42
N VAL A 181 8.44 2.83 25.32
CA VAL A 181 9.80 3.05 24.81
C VAL A 181 10.62 3.93 25.74
N VAL A 182 10.02 4.97 26.32
CA VAL A 182 10.71 5.97 27.17
C VAL A 182 10.34 5.85 28.65
N SER A 183 9.60 4.81 29.04
CA SER A 183 9.20 4.64 30.44
C SER A 183 10.40 4.32 31.34
N PRO A 184 10.43 4.91 32.56
CA PRO A 184 11.57 4.91 33.50
C PRO A 184 11.94 3.53 34.06
#